data_AF-Q7MTW3-F1
#
_entry.id   AF-Q7MTW3-F1
#
_cell.length_a   1.000
_cell.length_b   1.000
_cell.length_c   1.000
_cell.angle_alpha   90.00
_cell.angle_beta   90.00
_cell.angle_gamma   90.00
#
_symmetry.space_group_name_H-M   'P 1'
#
loop_
_entity.id
_entity.type
_entity.pdbx_description
1 polymer ?
#
loop_
_entity_poly.entity_id
_entity_poly.type
_entity_poly.pdbx_seq_one_letter_code
_entity_poly.pdbx_strand_id
1 'polypeptide(L)'
;MEGHRPTDKKMVELPVAIELKKFEIAEYPPKLMIIRNNSGKALPYSRPAHLSIDRTPSKGTIDRWQIEVLAHLPYSAAVVTKDSVVFREFRSLGAVHSARVRAANLDFPQEVVSGWVSSGSHVFPYRSLRLTDSLSLVMAEPDPKQYSSQVYLYAENGEIDSATILVNKPLRYRGWYIYQLSYNREQGRWSTMSELELVKDDWLYGVYTGIGLLLIGAAMLFLGPIPASTQAKREDHD
;
A
#
# COMPACT_ATOMS: atom_id res chain seq x y z
N MET A 1 8.05 -50.51 -18.61
CA MET A 1 9.05 -49.46 -18.31
C MET A 1 8.92 -48.43 -19.41
N GLU A 2 8.69 -47.18 -19.05
CA GLU A 2 9.34 -45.98 -19.60
C GLU A 2 8.63 -44.80 -18.91
N GLY A 3 9.19 -44.35 -17.78
CA GLY A 3 8.68 -43.18 -17.07
C GLY A 3 9.03 -41.92 -17.86
N HIS A 4 8.02 -41.15 -18.23
CA HIS A 4 8.19 -39.82 -18.79
C HIS A 4 8.84 -38.91 -17.73
N ARG A 5 10.16 -38.73 -17.80
CA ARG A 5 10.86 -37.72 -17.00
C ARG A 5 10.59 -36.35 -17.62
N PRO A 6 10.14 -35.35 -16.84
CA PRO A 6 10.03 -34.00 -17.35
C PRO A 6 11.43 -33.49 -17.75
N THR A 7 11.46 -32.81 -18.88
CA THR A 7 12.62 -32.24 -19.55
C THR A 7 13.45 -31.33 -18.63
N ASP A 8 14.76 -31.48 -18.77
CA ASP A 8 15.83 -30.74 -18.11
C ASP A 8 15.64 -29.22 -18.32
N LYS A 9 15.08 -28.51 -17.33
CA LYS A 9 15.03 -27.04 -17.33
C LYS A 9 16.46 -26.55 -17.16
N LYS A 10 17.10 -26.21 -18.28
CA LYS A 10 18.43 -25.59 -18.31
C LYS A 10 18.39 -24.31 -17.46
N MET A 11 19.01 -24.34 -16.28
CA MET A 11 19.13 -23.17 -15.42
C MET A 11 20.00 -22.13 -16.13
N VAL A 12 19.49 -20.90 -16.25
CA VAL A 12 20.22 -19.77 -16.82
C VAL A 12 20.51 -18.82 -15.67
N GLU A 13 21.79 -18.51 -15.47
CA GLU A 13 22.20 -17.50 -14.50
C GLU A 13 21.83 -16.09 -15.00
N LEU A 14 21.39 -15.25 -14.07
CA LEU A 14 21.06 -13.86 -14.37
C LEU A 14 22.34 -13.02 -14.41
N PRO A 15 22.44 -12.03 -15.32
CA PRO A 15 23.61 -11.15 -15.42
C PRO A 15 23.68 -10.08 -14.33
N VAL A 16 22.85 -10.22 -13.28
CA VAL A 16 22.76 -9.33 -12.15
C VAL A 16 22.41 -10.15 -10.91
N ALA A 17 23.16 -9.95 -9.83
CA ALA A 17 22.75 -10.38 -8.50
C ALA A 17 22.24 -9.18 -7.71
N ILE A 18 21.18 -9.38 -6.92
CA ILE A 18 20.51 -8.32 -6.16
C ILE A 18 20.54 -8.68 -4.68
N GLU A 19 21.02 -7.77 -3.85
CA GLU A 19 21.00 -7.90 -2.40
C GLU A 19 20.12 -6.81 -1.78
N LEU A 20 19.15 -7.20 -0.97
CA LEU A 20 18.34 -6.26 -0.20
C LEU A 20 19.15 -5.70 0.97
N LYS A 21 19.30 -4.38 1.00
CA LYS A 21 19.90 -3.66 2.15
C LYS A 21 18.86 -3.20 3.15
N LYS A 22 17.77 -2.63 2.65
CA LYS A 22 16.72 -2.10 3.50
C LYS A 22 15.40 -2.08 2.77
N PHE A 23 14.37 -2.60 3.42
CA PHE A 23 12.99 -2.38 3.02
C PHE A 23 12.40 -1.25 3.86
N GLU A 24 11.66 -0.35 3.21
CA GLU A 24 10.99 0.76 3.87
C GLU A 24 9.55 0.86 3.36
N ILE A 25 8.63 1.18 4.27
CA ILE A 25 7.24 1.43 3.96
C ILE A 25 6.81 2.77 4.57
N ALA A 26 6.17 3.58 3.75
CA ALA A 26 5.38 4.70 4.19
C ALA A 26 3.93 4.22 4.35
N GLU A 27 3.31 4.53 5.47
CA GLU A 27 1.95 4.15 5.80
C GLU A 27 1.02 5.37 5.80
N TYR A 28 -0.27 5.15 5.56
CA TYR A 28 -1.27 6.18 5.83
C TYR A 28 -1.46 6.37 7.34
N PRO A 29 -1.93 7.55 7.79
CA PRO A 29 -2.25 7.76 9.20
C PRO A 29 -3.25 6.72 9.74
N PRO A 30 -3.05 6.19 10.96
CA PRO A 30 -3.91 5.17 11.51
C PRO A 30 -5.32 5.73 11.75
N LYS A 31 -6.30 4.84 11.67
CA LYS A 31 -7.73 5.18 11.78
C LYS A 31 -8.30 4.61 13.08
N LEU A 32 -8.99 5.45 13.83
CA LEU A 32 -9.77 5.05 15.00
C LEU A 32 -11.20 4.74 14.58
N MET A 33 -11.77 3.65 15.12
CA MET A 33 -13.13 3.19 14.82
C MET A 33 -13.79 2.67 16.09
N ILE A 34 -15.13 2.75 16.16
CA ILE A 34 -15.89 2.10 17.23
C ILE A 34 -16.45 0.80 16.69
N ILE A 35 -16.26 -0.28 17.43
CA ILE A 35 -16.80 -1.61 17.11
C ILE A 35 -17.75 -2.08 18.19
N ARG A 36 -18.67 -2.98 17.82
CA ARG A 36 -19.43 -3.75 18.79
C ARG A 36 -18.64 -4.98 19.25
N ASN A 37 -18.46 -5.12 20.56
CA ASN A 37 -17.61 -6.16 21.18
C ASN A 37 -18.03 -7.59 20.81
N ASN A 38 -19.34 -7.85 20.67
CA ASN A 38 -19.84 -9.19 20.39
C ASN A 38 -19.65 -9.67 18.94
N SER A 39 -19.49 -8.75 17.99
CA SER A 39 -19.50 -9.05 16.55
C SER A 39 -18.26 -8.53 15.82
N GLY A 40 -17.46 -7.68 16.47
CA GLY A 40 -16.30 -7.02 15.87
C GLY A 40 -16.64 -6.01 14.77
N LYS A 41 -17.93 -5.81 14.46
CA LYS A 41 -18.37 -4.93 13.37
C LYS A 41 -18.25 -3.46 13.77
N ALA A 42 -17.70 -2.66 12.86
CA ALA A 42 -17.55 -1.23 13.02
C ALA A 42 -18.87 -0.47 12.85
N LEU A 43 -18.99 0.65 13.57
CA LEU A 43 -20.17 1.51 13.60
C LEU A 43 -19.93 2.85 12.87
N PRO A 44 -21.00 3.45 12.31
CA PRO A 44 -22.32 2.88 12.08
C PRO A 44 -22.28 1.73 11.05
N TYR A 45 -23.17 0.74 11.15
CA TYR A 45 -23.10 -0.46 10.31
C TYR A 45 -23.25 -0.21 8.79
N SER A 46 -24.06 0.77 8.40
CA SER A 46 -24.29 1.10 6.99
C SER A 46 -23.05 1.68 6.33
N ARG A 47 -22.32 2.53 7.07
CA ARG A 47 -21.08 3.16 6.62
C ARG A 47 -20.20 3.42 7.84
N PRO A 48 -19.25 2.50 8.14
CA PRO A 48 -18.36 2.65 9.27
C PRO A 48 -17.65 4.00 9.29
N ALA A 49 -17.83 4.74 10.38
CA ALA A 49 -17.16 6.01 10.57
C ALA A 49 -15.79 5.78 11.20
N HIS A 50 -14.84 6.65 10.87
CA HIS A 50 -13.49 6.60 11.42
C HIS A 50 -12.95 8.01 11.67
N LEU A 51 -11.96 8.09 12.55
CA LEU A 51 -11.16 9.29 12.79
C LEU A 51 -9.70 8.98 12.45
N SER A 52 -9.18 9.63 11.41
CA SER A 52 -7.76 9.55 11.05
C SER A 52 -6.90 10.35 12.03
N ILE A 53 -5.76 9.80 12.44
CA ILE A 53 -4.80 10.47 13.33
C ILE A 53 -3.71 11.16 12.50
N ASP A 54 -4.08 12.21 11.76
CA ASP A 54 -3.13 12.97 10.94
C ASP A 54 -2.25 13.91 11.79
N ARG A 55 -2.81 14.46 12.87
CA ARG A 55 -2.16 15.39 13.81
C ARG A 55 -2.64 15.12 15.22
N THR A 56 -1.80 15.44 16.20
CA THR A 56 -2.18 15.44 17.62
C THR A 56 -1.81 16.77 18.29
N PRO A 57 -2.69 17.35 19.13
CA PRO A 57 -4.02 16.85 19.47
C PRO A 57 -5.02 16.97 18.30
N SER A 58 -6.02 16.10 18.27
CA SER A 58 -7.13 16.15 17.30
C SER A 58 -8.42 15.61 17.91
N LYS A 59 -9.56 15.91 17.28
CA LYS A 59 -10.88 15.59 17.81
C LYS A 59 -11.85 15.24 16.70
N GLY A 60 -12.73 14.29 16.94
CA GLY A 60 -13.77 13.88 16.00
C GLY A 60 -14.92 13.19 16.72
N THR A 61 -16.00 12.90 15.98
CA THR A 61 -17.17 12.20 16.52
C THR A 61 -17.41 10.93 15.72
N ILE A 62 -17.58 9.81 16.42
CA ILE A 62 -17.91 8.51 15.84
C ILE A 62 -19.10 7.98 16.65
N ASP A 63 -20.23 7.71 16.01
CA ASP A 63 -21.40 7.08 16.64
C ASP A 63 -21.80 7.67 18.00
N ARG A 64 -22.07 8.99 18.05
CA ARG A 64 -22.40 9.75 19.29
C ARG A 64 -21.28 9.82 20.34
N TRP A 65 -20.10 9.26 20.09
CA TRP A 65 -18.92 9.44 20.93
C TRP A 65 -18.00 10.51 20.36
N GLN A 66 -17.66 11.48 21.20
CA GLN A 66 -16.66 12.47 20.89
C GLN A 66 -15.29 11.95 21.33
N ILE A 67 -14.42 11.69 20.35
CA ILE A 67 -13.08 11.14 20.54
C ILE A 67 -12.06 12.27 20.40
N GLU A 68 -11.26 12.45 21.42
CA GLU A 68 -10.12 13.37 21.45
C GLU A 68 -8.83 12.55 21.52
N VAL A 69 -7.97 12.73 20.53
CA VAL A 69 -6.63 12.14 20.50
C VAL A 69 -5.68 13.13 21.15
N LEU A 70 -5.16 12.77 22.32
CA LEU A 70 -4.28 13.60 23.13
C LEU A 70 -2.82 13.45 22.70
N ALA A 71 -2.41 12.23 22.33
CA ALA A 71 -1.06 11.93 21.88
C ALA A 71 -1.07 10.73 20.93
N HIS A 72 -0.11 10.69 20.00
CA HIS A 72 0.10 9.58 19.08
C HIS A 72 1.59 9.23 19.02
N LEU A 73 1.90 7.95 19.21
CA LEU A 73 3.24 7.41 19.12
C LEU A 73 3.28 6.44 17.93
N PRO A 74 3.96 6.78 16.82
CA PRO A 74 4.01 5.92 15.65
C PRO A 74 4.91 4.69 15.82
N TYR A 75 5.89 4.78 16.72
CA TYR A 75 6.83 3.71 17.07
C TYR A 75 6.80 3.53 18.58
N SER A 76 5.95 2.62 19.06
CA SER A 76 5.78 2.38 20.48
C SER A 76 5.70 0.91 20.85
N ALA A 77 5.89 0.62 22.13
CA ALA A 77 5.67 -0.69 22.71
C ALA A 77 4.86 -0.57 24.01
N ALA A 78 4.12 -1.64 24.32
CA ALA A 78 3.40 -1.75 25.58
C ALA A 78 4.39 -2.03 26.72
N VAL A 79 4.33 -1.21 27.76
CA VAL A 79 5.07 -1.38 29.00
C VAL A 79 4.05 -1.65 30.11
N VAL A 80 4.16 -2.81 30.73
CA VAL A 80 3.34 -3.17 31.89
C VAL A 80 3.91 -2.44 33.10
N THR A 81 3.09 -1.60 33.73
CA THR A 81 3.36 -1.00 35.04
C THR A 81 2.56 -1.75 36.11
N LYS A 82 2.79 -1.42 37.39
CA LYS A 82 2.11 -2.09 38.52
C LYS A 82 0.58 -2.07 38.39
N ASP A 83 0.03 -0.98 37.85
CA ASP A 83 -1.41 -0.72 37.86
C ASP A 83 -2.03 -0.64 36.45
N SER A 84 -1.22 -0.59 35.38
CA SER A 84 -1.75 -0.38 34.02
C SER A 84 -0.77 -0.79 32.92
N VAL A 85 -1.25 -0.77 31.67
CA VAL A 85 -0.39 -0.86 30.48
C VAL A 85 -0.29 0.54 29.86
N VAL A 86 0.93 1.03 29.71
CA VAL A 86 1.23 2.31 29.07
C VAL A 86 2.05 2.07 27.80
N PHE A 87 1.99 3.00 26.85
CA PHE A 87 2.83 2.95 25.67
C PHE A 87 3.96 3.97 25.78
N ARG A 88 5.16 3.55 25.36
CA ARG A 88 6.37 4.37 25.31
C ARG A 88 7.01 4.25 23.94
N GLU A 89 7.80 5.26 23.57
CA GLU A 89 8.58 5.19 22.34
C GLU A 89 9.47 3.95 22.33
N PHE A 90 9.42 3.22 21.23
CA PHE A 90 10.20 2.02 20.98
C PHE A 90 10.43 1.98 19.47
N ARG A 91 11.68 2.10 19.02
CA ARG A 91 12.05 2.23 17.60
C ARG A 91 12.74 0.98 17.07
N SER A 92 12.29 -0.18 17.55
CA SER A 92 12.85 -1.48 17.19
C SER A 92 11.76 -2.39 16.62
N LEU A 93 12.18 -3.56 16.16
CA LEU A 93 11.33 -4.56 15.51
C LEU A 93 9.98 -4.74 16.23
N GLY A 94 8.90 -4.70 15.45
CA GLY A 94 7.56 -4.91 15.93
C GLY A 94 6.87 -3.68 16.53
N ALA A 95 7.54 -2.53 16.68
CA ALA A 95 6.89 -1.35 17.27
C ALA A 95 5.60 -0.95 16.53
N VAL A 96 4.64 -0.46 17.32
CA VAL A 96 3.25 -0.27 16.91
C VAL A 96 2.83 1.19 16.98
N HIS A 97 1.77 1.54 16.25
CA HIS A 97 1.05 2.78 16.54
C HIS A 97 0.28 2.65 17.84
N SER A 98 0.38 3.66 18.68
CA SER A 98 -0.52 3.83 19.82
C SER A 98 -0.99 5.27 19.95
N ALA A 99 -2.18 5.44 20.50
CA ALA A 99 -2.77 6.74 20.75
C ALA A 99 -3.34 6.81 22.15
N ARG A 100 -3.05 7.91 22.87
CA ARG A 100 -3.73 8.26 24.11
C ARG A 100 -4.97 9.04 23.74
N VAL A 101 -6.13 8.52 24.14
CA VAL A 101 -7.42 9.08 23.75
C VAL A 101 -8.30 9.34 24.97
N ARG A 102 -9.20 10.31 24.82
CA ARG A 102 -10.32 10.57 25.71
C ARG A 102 -11.60 10.50 24.88
N ALA A 103 -12.56 9.69 25.32
CA ALA A 103 -13.83 9.48 24.67
C ALA A 103 -14.95 9.90 25.60
N ALA A 104 -15.86 10.75 25.14
CA ALA A 104 -17.04 11.20 25.89
C ALA A 104 -18.31 10.92 25.11
N ASN A 105 -19.32 10.37 25.77
CA ASN A 105 -20.63 10.15 25.17
C ASN A 105 -21.37 11.50 25.03
N LEU A 106 -21.89 11.82 23.85
CA LEU A 106 -22.61 13.07 23.62
C LEU A 106 -24.01 13.09 24.26
N ASP A 107 -24.62 11.92 24.44
CA ASP A 107 -25.93 11.77 25.08
C ASP A 107 -25.81 11.73 26.60
N PHE A 108 -24.69 11.21 27.12
CA PHE A 108 -24.36 11.15 28.55
C PHE A 108 -22.98 11.74 28.82
N PRO A 109 -22.82 13.08 28.87
CA PRO A 109 -21.50 13.73 28.93
C PRO A 109 -20.66 13.40 30.18
N GLN A 110 -21.28 12.84 31.22
CA GLN A 110 -20.60 12.35 32.43
C GLN A 110 -19.84 11.04 32.17
N GLU A 111 -20.19 10.29 31.13
CA GLU A 111 -19.50 9.07 30.70
C GLU A 111 -18.25 9.43 29.89
N VAL A 112 -17.14 9.62 30.61
CA VAL A 112 -15.84 9.91 30.00
C VAL A 112 -14.87 8.77 30.30
N VAL A 113 -14.34 8.18 29.24
CA VAL A 113 -13.34 7.11 29.32
C VAL A 113 -12.03 7.59 28.70
N SER A 114 -10.89 7.28 29.33
CA SER A 114 -9.58 7.61 28.78
C SER A 114 -8.63 6.43 28.85
N GLY A 115 -7.76 6.30 27.84
CA GLY A 115 -6.87 5.15 27.75
C GLY A 115 -5.96 5.18 26.54
N TRP A 116 -5.15 4.13 26.43
CA TRP A 116 -4.34 3.85 25.25
C TRP A 116 -5.06 2.88 24.32
N VAL A 117 -5.03 3.17 23.03
CA VAL A 117 -5.46 2.28 21.94
C VAL A 117 -4.24 2.00 21.05
N SER A 118 -4.10 0.77 20.56
CA SER A 118 -2.97 0.34 19.72
C SER A 118 -3.45 -0.62 18.64
N SER A 119 -2.88 -0.48 17.43
CA SER A 119 -3.13 -1.39 16.31
C SER A 119 -2.55 -2.79 16.54
N GLY A 120 -1.57 -2.92 17.43
CA GLY A 120 -0.79 -4.16 17.57
C GLY A 120 0.16 -4.38 16.38
N SER A 121 0.88 -5.50 16.43
CA SER A 121 1.72 -6.05 15.35
C SER A 121 1.88 -7.56 15.55
N HIS A 122 2.69 -8.21 14.70
CA HIS A 122 3.10 -9.59 14.89
C HIS A 122 3.81 -9.86 16.24
N VAL A 123 4.38 -8.82 16.88
CA VAL A 123 5.13 -8.95 18.15
C VAL A 123 4.31 -8.45 19.35
N PHE A 124 3.64 -7.31 19.23
CA PHE A 124 2.89 -6.71 20.34
C PHE A 124 1.38 -6.88 20.15
N PRO A 125 0.65 -7.27 21.20
CA PRO A 125 -0.79 -7.46 21.10
C PRO A 125 -1.51 -6.15 20.81
N TYR A 126 -2.62 -6.26 20.09
CA TYR A 126 -3.58 -5.18 19.91
C TYR A 126 -4.18 -4.72 21.24
N ARG A 127 -4.57 -3.44 21.32
CA ARG A 127 -5.25 -2.89 22.50
C ARG A 127 -6.43 -1.99 22.11
N SER A 128 -7.62 -2.32 22.60
CA SER A 128 -8.80 -1.46 22.56
C SER A 128 -8.99 -0.62 23.81
N LEU A 129 -9.79 0.43 23.67
CA LEU A 129 -10.41 1.14 24.78
C LEU A 129 -11.90 0.79 24.84
N ARG A 130 -12.31 0.07 25.89
CA ARG A 130 -13.72 -0.24 26.15
C ARG A 130 -14.46 1.04 26.47
N LEU A 131 -15.48 1.38 25.67
CA LEU A 131 -16.33 2.57 25.88
C LEU A 131 -17.53 2.23 26.77
N THR A 132 -18.16 1.08 26.49
CA THR A 132 -19.26 0.50 27.28
C THR A 132 -19.10 -1.02 27.31
N ASP A 133 -20.02 -1.74 27.94
CA ASP A 133 -20.03 -3.21 27.90
C ASP A 133 -20.15 -3.79 26.50
N SER A 134 -20.79 -3.05 25.59
CA SER A 134 -21.05 -3.50 24.23
C SER A 134 -20.15 -2.86 23.17
N LEU A 135 -19.45 -1.77 23.48
CA LEU A 135 -18.68 -0.98 22.52
C LEU A 135 -17.21 -0.83 22.93
N SER A 136 -16.33 -0.87 21.94
CA SER A 136 -14.91 -0.54 22.11
C SER A 136 -14.43 0.37 20.99
N LEU A 137 -13.55 1.30 21.33
CA LEU A 137 -12.75 2.06 20.39
C LEU A 137 -11.48 1.26 20.06
N VAL A 138 -11.20 1.11 18.77
CA VAL A 138 -10.08 0.36 18.23
C VAL A 138 -9.29 1.23 17.25
N MET A 139 -8.04 0.82 17.02
CA MET A 139 -7.18 1.41 15.99
C MET A 139 -6.97 0.35 14.91
N ALA A 140 -7.31 0.68 13.67
CA ALA A 140 -7.02 -0.16 12.52
C ALA A 140 -5.53 -0.16 12.22
N GLU A 141 -5.05 -1.28 11.66
CA GLU A 141 -3.71 -1.34 11.10
C GLU A 141 -3.59 -0.32 9.93
N PRO A 142 -2.50 0.46 9.86
CA PRO A 142 -2.28 1.39 8.77
C PRO A 142 -2.16 0.70 7.41
N ASP A 143 -2.83 1.25 6.40
CA ASP A 143 -2.67 0.82 5.03
C ASP A 143 -1.29 1.30 4.48
N PRO A 144 -0.58 0.47 3.70
CA PRO A 144 0.67 0.88 3.06
C PRO A 144 0.40 1.92 1.97
N LYS A 145 1.07 3.07 2.04
CA LYS A 145 1.00 4.14 1.04
C LYS A 145 2.01 3.93 -0.08
N GLN A 146 3.22 3.56 0.29
CA GLN A 146 4.33 3.31 -0.64
C GLN A 146 5.35 2.44 0.05
N TYR A 147 5.99 1.53 -0.68
CA TYR A 147 7.15 0.81 -0.18
C TYR A 147 8.28 0.80 -1.20
N SER A 148 9.49 0.66 -0.68
CA SER A 148 10.72 0.68 -1.45
C SER A 148 11.75 -0.28 -0.89
N SER A 149 12.56 -0.82 -1.79
CA SER A 149 13.73 -1.64 -1.46
C SER A 149 14.99 -0.93 -1.90
N GLN A 150 15.85 -0.63 -0.93
CA GLN A 150 17.22 -0.23 -1.16
C GLN A 150 18.03 -1.49 -1.41
N VAL A 151 18.67 -1.58 -2.57
CA VAL A 151 19.38 -2.77 -3.03
C VAL A 151 20.80 -2.45 -3.47
N TYR A 152 21.67 -3.44 -3.35
CA TYR A 152 22.91 -3.51 -4.13
C TYR A 152 22.73 -4.41 -5.34
N LEU A 153 23.30 -3.99 -6.46
CA LEU A 153 23.30 -4.68 -7.73
C LEU A 153 24.73 -5.05 -8.05
N TYR A 154 24.98 -6.33 -8.24
CA TYR A 154 26.29 -6.86 -8.59
C TYR A 154 26.24 -7.26 -10.06
N ALA A 155 27.05 -6.61 -10.89
CA ALA A 155 27.21 -6.96 -12.28
C ALA A 155 28.29 -8.04 -12.48
N GLU A 156 28.20 -8.78 -13.58
CA GLU A 156 29.17 -9.82 -13.94
C GLU A 156 30.62 -9.32 -14.03
N ASN A 157 30.82 -8.04 -14.36
CA ASN A 157 32.14 -7.39 -14.41
C ASN A 157 32.70 -7.02 -13.03
N GLY A 158 32.01 -7.37 -11.94
CA GLY A 158 32.40 -7.07 -10.56
C GLY A 158 32.00 -5.68 -10.07
N GLU A 159 31.30 -4.90 -10.90
CA GLU A 159 30.82 -3.56 -10.55
C GLU A 159 29.63 -3.66 -9.58
N ILE A 160 29.63 -2.80 -8.55
CA ILE A 160 28.60 -2.78 -7.50
C ILE A 160 27.89 -1.44 -7.55
N ASP A 161 26.60 -1.47 -7.86
CA ASP A 161 25.73 -0.30 -7.87
C ASP A 161 24.76 -0.33 -6.69
N SER A 162 24.27 0.83 -6.28
CA SER A 162 23.17 0.95 -5.31
C SER A 162 21.98 1.66 -5.94
N ALA A 163 20.78 1.14 -5.69
CA ALA A 163 19.55 1.71 -6.20
C ALA A 163 18.40 1.54 -5.21
N THR A 164 17.35 2.35 -5.39
CA THR A 164 16.08 2.20 -4.66
C THR A 164 14.98 1.85 -5.66
N ILE A 165 14.35 0.70 -5.47
CA ILE A 165 13.22 0.23 -6.30
C ILE A 165 11.93 0.58 -5.56
N LEU A 166 10.95 1.15 -6.26
CA LEU A 166 9.64 1.50 -5.68
C LEU A 166 8.52 0.73 -6.39
N VAL A 167 7.44 0.40 -5.67
CA VAL A 167 6.31 -0.43 -6.17
C VAL A 167 5.78 -0.05 -7.57
N ASN A 168 5.82 1.23 -7.94
CA ASN A 168 5.33 1.72 -9.24
C ASN A 168 6.40 2.43 -10.08
N LYS A 169 7.68 2.25 -9.72
CA LYS A 169 8.80 2.82 -10.48
C LYS A 169 9.85 1.73 -10.68
N PRO A 170 9.78 0.98 -11.79
CA PRO A 170 10.75 -0.06 -12.05
C PRO A 170 12.14 0.54 -12.22
N LEU A 171 13.14 -0.17 -11.72
CA LEU A 171 14.53 0.15 -11.98
C LEU A 171 14.94 -0.48 -13.31
N ARG A 172 15.49 0.33 -14.22
CA ARG A 172 16.13 -0.19 -15.44
C ARG A 172 17.61 -0.42 -15.19
N TYR A 173 18.06 -1.66 -15.29
CA TYR A 173 19.45 -2.03 -15.08
C TYR A 173 19.92 -3.05 -16.13
N ARG A 174 20.93 -2.68 -16.93
CA ARG A 174 21.55 -3.56 -17.95
C ARG A 174 20.54 -4.33 -18.84
N GLY A 175 19.49 -3.64 -19.29
CA GLY A 175 18.46 -4.20 -20.16
C GLY A 175 17.28 -4.88 -19.44
N TRP A 176 17.34 -5.00 -18.12
CA TRP A 176 16.26 -5.53 -17.30
C TRP A 176 15.43 -4.41 -16.68
N TYR A 177 14.13 -4.61 -16.61
CA TYR A 177 13.24 -3.87 -15.71
C TYR A 177 13.04 -4.68 -14.44
N ILE A 178 13.33 -4.07 -13.31
CA ILE A 178 13.22 -4.68 -11.99
C ILE A 178 12.05 -4.02 -11.29
N TYR A 179 10.95 -4.76 -11.16
CA TYR A 179 9.74 -4.34 -10.48
C TYR A 179 9.75 -4.81 -9.04
N GLN A 180 9.22 -3.98 -8.17
CA GLN A 180 8.96 -4.35 -6.79
C GLN A 180 7.54 -4.94 -6.72
N LEU A 181 7.44 -6.24 -6.45
CA LEU A 181 6.18 -6.96 -6.51
C LEU A 181 5.48 -7.04 -5.14
N SER A 182 6.23 -7.39 -4.10
CA SER A 182 5.66 -7.68 -2.78
C SER A 182 6.71 -7.61 -1.66
N TYR A 183 6.28 -7.91 -0.45
CA TYR A 183 7.07 -8.00 0.77
C TYR A 183 6.38 -8.94 1.76
N ASN A 184 7.03 -9.29 2.87
CA ASN A 184 6.35 -10.03 3.94
C ASN A 184 5.32 -9.13 4.63
N ARG A 185 4.03 -9.33 4.31
CA ARG A 185 2.90 -8.54 4.82
C ARG A 185 2.64 -8.74 6.30
N GLU A 186 2.93 -9.92 6.86
CA GLU A 186 2.72 -10.18 8.29
C GLU A 186 3.63 -9.31 9.17
N GLN A 187 4.81 -8.97 8.65
CA GLN A 187 5.76 -8.08 9.33
C GLN A 187 5.49 -6.59 9.03
N GLY A 188 4.67 -6.27 8.02
CA GLY A 188 4.34 -4.89 7.66
C GLY A 188 5.60 -4.05 7.41
N ARG A 189 5.72 -2.91 8.10
CA ARG A 189 6.91 -2.04 8.04
C ARG A 189 8.21 -2.67 8.52
N TRP A 190 8.13 -3.78 9.24
CA TRP A 190 9.27 -4.49 9.79
C TRP A 190 9.78 -5.59 8.87
N SER A 191 9.25 -5.67 7.65
CA SER A 191 9.65 -6.67 6.67
C SER A 191 11.14 -6.63 6.38
N THR A 192 11.78 -7.79 6.41
CA THR A 192 13.18 -7.98 5.98
C THR A 192 13.28 -8.64 4.60
N MET A 193 12.15 -8.78 3.90
CA MET A 193 12.05 -9.48 2.62
C MET A 193 11.40 -8.59 1.57
N SER A 194 11.93 -8.63 0.35
CA SER A 194 11.39 -7.97 -0.83
C SER A 194 11.25 -8.99 -1.95
N GLU A 195 10.08 -9.02 -2.58
CA GLU A 195 9.84 -9.81 -3.78
C GLU A 195 10.00 -8.91 -5.00
N LEU A 196 10.91 -9.29 -5.89
CA LEU A 196 11.24 -8.53 -7.10
C LEU A 196 10.91 -9.35 -8.34
N GLU A 197 10.36 -8.70 -9.36
CA GLU A 197 10.12 -9.30 -10.67
C GLU A 197 11.07 -8.66 -11.69
N LEU A 198 11.81 -9.51 -12.41
CA LEU A 198 12.76 -9.09 -13.43
C LEU A 198 12.20 -9.41 -14.81
N VAL A 199 12.01 -8.38 -15.63
CA VAL A 199 11.48 -8.51 -16.98
C VAL A 199 12.49 -7.96 -17.98
N LYS A 200 12.84 -8.77 -18.98
CA LYS A 200 13.59 -8.33 -20.14
C LYS A 200 12.68 -8.39 -21.36
N ASP A 201 12.51 -7.26 -22.03
CA ASP A 201 11.73 -7.17 -23.27
C ASP A 201 12.55 -6.45 -24.34
N ASP A 202 13.13 -7.25 -25.24
CA ASP A 202 13.91 -6.75 -26.37
C ASP A 202 13.01 -6.34 -27.57
N TRP A 203 11.71 -6.69 -27.58
CA TRP A 203 10.78 -6.43 -28.70
C TRP A 203 9.90 -5.18 -28.51
N LEU A 204 9.99 -4.52 -27.35
CA LEU A 204 9.25 -3.29 -27.06
C LEU A 204 9.41 -2.23 -28.16
N TYR A 205 10.60 -2.10 -28.73
CA TYR A 205 10.86 -1.20 -29.87
C TYR A 205 10.08 -1.59 -31.13
N GLY A 206 9.97 -2.89 -31.42
CA GLY A 206 9.17 -3.40 -32.55
C GLY A 206 7.68 -3.08 -32.38
N VAL A 207 7.16 -3.24 -31.16
CA VAL A 207 5.78 -2.87 -30.80
C VAL A 207 5.55 -1.36 -31.00
N TYR A 208 6.44 -0.51 -30.47
CA TYR A 208 6.32 0.94 -30.65
C TYR A 208 6.40 1.38 -32.10
N THR A 209 7.22 0.71 -32.90
CA THR A 209 7.27 0.94 -34.35
C THR A 209 5.93 0.63 -35.00
N GLY A 210 5.30 -0.51 -34.66
CA GLY A 210 3.98 -0.87 -35.15
C GLY A 210 2.87 0.10 -34.73
N ILE A 211 2.84 0.53 -33.47
CA ILE A 211 1.89 1.55 -32.98
C ILE A 211 2.07 2.86 -33.74
N GLY A 212 3.31 3.29 -33.98
CA GLY A 212 3.60 4.47 -34.78
C GLY A 212 3.06 4.37 -36.21
N LEU A 213 3.26 3.23 -36.88
CA LEU A 213 2.72 2.98 -38.21
C LEU A 213 1.19 3.01 -38.24
N LEU A 214 0.52 2.46 -37.23
CA LEU A 214 -0.94 2.51 -37.10
C LEU A 214 -1.46 3.94 -36.93
N LEU A 215 -0.79 4.75 -36.10
CA LEU A 215 -1.14 6.16 -35.91
C LEU A 215 -0.95 6.98 -37.19
N ILE A 216 0.14 6.73 -37.92
CA ILE A 216 0.39 7.37 -39.22
C ILE A 216 -0.72 6.97 -40.21
N GLY A 217 -1.05 5.69 -40.31
CA GLY A 217 -2.13 5.21 -41.18
C GLY A 217 -3.48 5.83 -40.85
N ALA A 218 -3.83 5.91 -39.56
CA ALA A 218 -5.04 6.57 -39.10
C ALA A 218 -5.06 8.07 -39.46
N ALA A 219 -3.96 8.78 -39.27
CA ALA A 219 -3.84 10.19 -39.67
C ALA A 219 -4.03 10.38 -41.18
N MET A 220 -3.48 9.48 -42.01
CA MET A 220 -3.64 9.53 -43.46
C MET A 220 -5.10 9.36 -43.91
N LEU A 221 -5.92 8.57 -43.19
CA LEU A 221 -7.34 8.43 -43.49
C LEU A 221 -8.13 9.73 -43.31
N PHE A 222 -7.76 10.56 -42.31
CA PHE A 222 -8.39 11.88 -42.11
C PHE A 222 -7.94 12.93 -43.13
N LEU A 223 -6.79 12.73 -43.77
CA LEU A 223 -6.24 13.60 -44.81
C LEU A 223 -6.61 13.15 -46.24
N GLY A 224 -7.34 12.03 -46.37
CA GLY A 224 -7.78 11.50 -47.66
C GLY A 224 -8.89 12.35 -48.32
N PRO A 225 -8.98 12.37 -49.66
CA PRO A 225 -9.91 13.24 -50.37
C PRO A 225 -11.38 12.87 -50.11
N ILE A 226 -12.21 13.88 -49.85
CA ILE A 226 -13.68 13.76 -49.74
C ILE A 226 -14.22 13.26 -51.09
N PRO A 227 -15.03 12.19 -51.14
CA PRO A 227 -15.59 11.72 -52.40
C PRO A 227 -16.46 12.82 -53.02
N ALA A 228 -16.09 13.25 -54.23
CA ALA A 228 -16.87 14.20 -55.00
C ALA A 228 -18.25 13.59 -55.28
N SER A 229 -19.31 14.20 -54.74
CA SER A 229 -20.68 13.84 -55.11
C SER A 229 -20.87 14.13 -56.59
N THR A 230 -21.07 13.10 -57.40
CA THR A 230 -21.46 13.23 -58.81
C THR A 230 -22.85 13.87 -58.90
N GLN A 231 -22.91 15.21 -59.05
CA GLN A 231 -24.07 15.86 -59.64
C GLN A 231 -24.03 15.62 -61.15
N ALA A 232 -24.69 14.55 -61.61
CA ALA A 232 -25.07 14.43 -63.00
C ALA A 232 -26.21 15.43 -63.26
N LYS A 233 -25.82 16.60 -63.76
CA LYS A 233 -26.66 17.69 -64.25
C LYS A 233 -27.66 17.14 -65.29
N ARG A 234 -28.94 17.37 -65.03
CA ARG A 234 -29.99 17.43 -66.08
C ARG A 234 -29.51 18.43 -67.13
N GLU A 235 -29.28 17.98 -68.35
CA GLU A 235 -29.35 18.84 -69.51
C GLU A 235 -30.60 18.44 -70.29
N ASP A 236 -31.58 19.35 -70.22
CA ASP A 236 -32.71 19.45 -71.11
C ASP A 236 -32.20 19.43 -72.56
N HIS A 237 -32.89 18.67 -73.40
CA HIS A 237 -32.82 18.85 -74.84
C HIS A 237 -34.26 19.08 -75.32
N ASP A 238 -34.50 20.32 -75.74
CA ASP A 238 -35.55 20.68 -76.70
C ASP A 238 -35.42 19.86 -77.99
#